data_AF-A0A0B3SWC4-F1
#
_entry.id   AF-A0A0B3SWC4-F1
#
_cell.length_a   1.000
_cell.length_b   1.000
_cell.length_c   1.000
_cell.angle_alpha   90.00
_cell.angle_beta   90.00
_cell.angle_gamma   90.00
#
_symmetry.space_group_name_H-M   'P 1'
#
loop_
_entity.id
_entity.type
_entity.pdbx_description
1 polymer ?
#
loop_
_entity_poly.entity_id
_entity_poly.type
_entity_poly.pdbx_seq_one_letter_code
_entity_poly.pdbx_strand_id
1 'polypeptide(L)'
;MLRGDAGQDLLIGGPGADHLTGGADADTFAFASVAEAGIGAQRDQILDFEQGLDVINLAALVPSSFTFCGTSSFSAARGPELRLFETPSGSTIVQLDRDGDGTIDGEIRVAAVTGLTAGDFVL
;
A
#
# COMPACT_ATOMS: atom_id res chain seq x y z
N MET A 1 -15.37 3.50 4.38
CA MET A 1 -15.48 2.06 4.03
C MET A 1 -16.03 1.96 2.63
N LEU A 2 -15.30 1.26 1.76
CA LEU A 2 -15.61 1.05 0.35
C LEU A 2 -15.51 -0.45 0.02
N ARG A 3 -16.41 -0.95 -0.83
CA ARG A 3 -16.50 -2.37 -1.17
C ARG A 3 -16.76 -2.59 -2.66
N GLY A 4 -16.04 -3.53 -3.29
CA GLY A 4 -16.22 -3.91 -4.71
C GLY A 4 -17.33 -4.95 -4.91
N ASP A 5 -17.43 -5.90 -3.97
CA ASP A 5 -18.35 -7.05 -3.98
C ASP A 5 -17.94 -8.18 -4.95
N ALA A 6 -18.50 -8.28 -6.15
CA ALA A 6 -18.19 -9.37 -7.08
C ALA A 6 -17.86 -8.82 -8.46
N GLY A 7 -16.82 -9.38 -9.09
CA GLY A 7 -16.24 -8.87 -10.33
C GLY A 7 -14.86 -8.25 -10.08
N GLN A 8 -14.20 -7.84 -11.15
CA GLN A 8 -12.89 -7.20 -11.06
C GLN A 8 -13.08 -5.70 -10.79
N ASP A 9 -12.80 -5.26 -9.57
CA ASP A 9 -13.08 -3.89 -9.15
C ASP A 9 -11.83 -3.00 -9.07
N LEU A 10 -12.03 -1.70 -9.29
CA LEU A 10 -11.04 -0.65 -9.02
C LEU A 10 -11.51 0.16 -7.82
N LEU A 11 -10.85 0.00 -6.68
CA LEU A 11 -11.18 0.67 -5.43
C LEU A 11 -10.22 1.84 -5.18
N ILE A 12 -10.79 3.04 -5.02
CA ILE A 12 -10.07 4.27 -4.67
C ILE A 12 -10.78 4.88 -3.46
N GLY A 13 -10.14 4.86 -2.29
CA GLY A 13 -10.72 5.37 -1.03
C GLY A 13 -11.02 6.87 -1.08
N GLY A 14 -10.05 7.64 -1.57
CA GLY A 14 -10.11 9.11 -1.58
C GLY A 14 -9.59 9.71 -0.28
N PRO A 15 -9.98 10.94 0.08
CA PRO A 15 -9.50 11.59 1.28
C PRO A 15 -10.08 11.01 2.57
N GLY A 16 -9.23 10.75 3.56
CA GLY A 16 -9.62 10.28 4.88
C GLY A 16 -8.93 8.95 5.22
N ALA A 17 -9.32 8.33 6.32
CA ALA A 17 -8.88 6.98 6.66
C ALA A 17 -9.93 5.98 6.19
N ASP A 18 -9.65 5.28 5.10
CA ASP A 18 -10.58 4.37 4.44
C ASP A 18 -10.32 2.90 4.76
N HIS A 19 -11.40 2.14 4.73
CA HIS A 19 -11.40 0.69 4.86
C HIS A 19 -11.90 0.11 3.54
N LEU A 20 -11.02 -0.56 2.80
CA LEU A 20 -11.26 -1.06 1.46
C LEU A 20 -11.44 -2.59 1.52
N THR A 21 -12.43 -3.10 0.79
CA THR A 21 -12.73 -4.53 0.71
C THR A 21 -13.02 -4.87 -0.73
N GLY A 22 -12.15 -5.63 -1.39
CA GLY A 22 -12.30 -5.98 -2.80
C GLY A 22 -13.53 -6.87 -3.00
N GLY A 23 -13.52 -8.03 -2.33
CA GLY A 23 -14.55 -9.04 -2.45
C GLY A 23 -14.00 -10.27 -3.14
N ALA A 24 -14.71 -10.76 -4.15
CA ALA A 24 -14.28 -11.90 -4.96
C ALA A 24 -13.75 -11.43 -6.31
N ASP A 25 -12.89 -12.26 -6.92
CA ASP A 25 -12.19 -11.98 -8.19
C ASP A 25 -10.98 -11.04 -8.01
N ALA A 26 -10.36 -10.62 -9.12
CA ALA A 26 -9.09 -9.90 -9.10
C ALA A 26 -9.31 -8.38 -8.99
N ASP A 27 -9.03 -7.84 -7.81
CA ASP A 27 -9.28 -6.44 -7.49
C ASP A 27 -8.02 -5.58 -7.52
N THR A 28 -8.22 -4.29 -7.82
CA THR A 28 -7.16 -3.28 -7.80
C THR A 28 -7.46 -2.22 -6.75
N PHE A 29 -6.58 -2.13 -5.75
CA PHE A 29 -6.62 -1.08 -4.73
C PHE A 29 -5.68 0.05 -5.14
N ALA A 30 -6.24 1.18 -5.57
CA ALA A 30 -5.49 2.30 -6.11
C ALA A 30 -5.53 3.52 -5.19
N PHE A 31 -4.39 4.20 -5.08
CA PHE A 31 -4.21 5.39 -4.25
C PHE A 31 -3.77 6.55 -5.14
N ALA A 32 -4.36 7.73 -4.96
CA ALA A 32 -4.11 8.88 -5.84
C ALA A 32 -3.04 9.82 -5.28
N SER A 33 -2.84 9.86 -3.96
CA SER A 33 -1.76 10.63 -3.33
C SER A 33 -1.31 10.06 -1.99
N VAL A 34 -0.08 10.41 -1.57
CA VAL A 34 0.44 10.10 -0.22
C VAL A 34 -0.37 10.78 0.89
N ALA A 35 -0.95 11.95 0.61
CA ALA A 35 -1.80 12.65 1.57
C ALA A 35 -3.12 11.91 1.84
N GLU A 36 -3.67 11.23 0.83
CA GLU A 36 -4.86 10.39 0.96
C GLU A 36 -4.53 9.09 1.69
N ALA A 37 -3.40 8.45 1.38
CA ALA A 37 -3.00 7.22 2.06
C ALA A 37 -2.84 7.39 3.58
N GLY A 38 -2.42 8.57 4.03
CA GLY A 38 -2.32 8.93 5.45
C GLY A 38 -1.17 8.26 6.20
N ILE A 39 -0.99 8.61 7.47
CA ILE A 39 0.04 8.06 8.37
C ILE A 39 -0.61 7.70 9.70
N GLY A 40 -0.12 6.63 10.33
CA GLY A 40 -0.55 6.24 11.67
C GLY A 40 -2.03 5.88 11.72
N ALA A 41 -2.77 6.50 12.64
CA ALA A 41 -4.21 6.27 12.79
C ALA A 41 -5.04 6.78 11.61
N GLN A 42 -4.45 7.57 10.69
CA GLN A 42 -5.14 8.08 9.50
C GLN A 42 -4.87 7.25 8.26
N ARG A 43 -4.14 6.14 8.37
CA ARG A 43 -3.81 5.33 7.22
C ARG A 43 -5.01 4.56 6.66
N ASP A 44 -5.02 4.35 5.35
CA ASP A 44 -5.96 3.45 4.70
C ASP A 44 -5.68 1.98 5.04
N GLN A 45 -6.73 1.17 4.99
CA GLN A 45 -6.70 -0.25 5.32
C GLN A 45 -7.39 -1.08 4.25
N ILE A 46 -6.63 -1.95 3.59
CA ILE A 46 -7.15 -3.03 2.75
C ILE A 46 -7.43 -4.22 3.65
N LEU A 47 -8.66 -4.73 3.62
CA LEU A 47 -9.15 -5.69 4.63
C LEU A 47 -9.10 -7.16 4.19
N ASP A 48 -9.08 -7.43 2.89
CA ASP A 48 -9.27 -8.77 2.32
C ASP A 48 -8.35 -9.09 1.13
N PHE A 49 -7.21 -8.41 1.02
CA PHE A 49 -6.26 -8.60 -0.08
C PHE A 49 -5.86 -10.08 -0.25
N GLU A 50 -6.06 -10.62 -1.46
CA GLU A 50 -5.63 -11.96 -1.84
C GLU A 50 -4.35 -11.90 -2.68
N GLN A 51 -3.23 -12.32 -2.07
CA GLN A 51 -1.93 -12.31 -2.75
C GLN A 51 -1.93 -13.22 -3.99
N GLY A 52 -1.41 -12.69 -5.10
CA GLY A 52 -1.37 -13.40 -6.39
C GLY A 52 -2.67 -13.33 -7.19
N LEU A 53 -3.71 -12.69 -6.65
CA LEU A 53 -4.95 -12.38 -7.34
C LEU A 53 -5.15 -10.86 -7.43
N ASP A 54 -5.11 -10.18 -6.29
CA ASP A 54 -5.28 -8.73 -6.18
C ASP A 54 -3.99 -7.96 -6.41
N VAL A 55 -4.12 -6.67 -6.70
CA VAL A 55 -2.99 -5.76 -6.94
C VAL A 55 -3.17 -4.44 -6.20
N ILE A 56 -2.08 -3.93 -5.62
CA ILE A 56 -2.01 -2.59 -5.01
C ILE A 56 -1.36 -1.63 -6.01
N ASN A 57 -2.12 -0.68 -6.53
CA ASN A 57 -1.62 0.29 -7.49
C ASN A 57 -1.15 1.58 -6.80
N LEU A 58 0.17 1.78 -6.79
CA LEU A 58 0.85 2.92 -6.18
C LEU A 58 1.57 3.79 -7.21
N ALA A 59 1.34 3.59 -8.52
CA ALA A 59 2.02 4.33 -9.58
C ALA A 59 1.81 5.85 -9.51
N ALA A 60 0.72 6.32 -8.87
CA ALA A 60 0.50 7.74 -8.62
C ALA A 60 1.25 8.28 -7.40
N LEU A 61 1.66 7.41 -6.48
CA LEU A 61 2.33 7.77 -5.22
C LEU A 61 3.85 7.77 -5.39
N VAL A 62 4.39 6.79 -6.12
CA VAL A 62 5.84 6.62 -6.28
C VAL A 62 6.37 7.45 -7.45
N PRO A 63 7.55 8.08 -7.31
CA PRO A 63 8.22 8.72 -8.44
C PRO A 63 8.79 7.66 -9.41
N SER A 64 9.06 8.07 -10.65
CA SER A 64 9.59 7.18 -11.70
C SER A 64 10.97 6.60 -11.40
N SER A 65 11.69 7.13 -10.41
CA SER A 65 12.84 6.49 -9.79
C SER A 65 12.54 6.25 -8.30
N PHE A 66 12.33 5.00 -7.91
CA PHE A 66 12.17 4.59 -6.53
C PHE A 66 12.83 3.22 -6.31
N THR A 67 13.11 2.86 -5.05
CA THR A 67 13.65 1.55 -4.69
C THR A 67 12.64 0.76 -3.85
N PHE A 68 12.29 -0.47 -4.28
CA PHE A 68 11.57 -1.41 -3.43
C PHE A 68 12.55 -2.13 -2.50
N CYS A 69 12.42 -1.90 -1.19
CA CYS A 69 13.33 -2.38 -0.16
C CYS A 69 12.89 -3.70 0.51
N GLY A 70 11.70 -4.20 0.17
CA GLY A 70 11.08 -5.30 0.91
C GLY A 70 11.00 -4.94 2.40
N THR A 71 11.43 -5.84 3.28
CA THR A 71 11.41 -5.61 4.74
C THR A 71 12.62 -4.85 5.30
N SER A 72 13.52 -4.38 4.43
CA SER A 72 14.66 -3.56 4.87
C SER A 72 14.19 -2.18 5.34
N SER A 73 14.92 -1.60 6.30
CA SER A 73 14.74 -0.21 6.72
C SER A 73 15.07 0.78 5.59
N PHE A 74 14.47 1.96 5.65
CA PHE A 74 14.83 3.09 4.78
C PHE A 74 16.30 3.51 4.96
N SER A 75 16.81 4.16 3.92
CA SER A 75 18.14 4.74 3.83
C SER A 75 18.09 5.95 2.90
N ALA A 76 18.29 7.14 3.48
CA ALA A 76 18.37 8.41 2.75
C ALA A 76 19.46 8.45 1.63
N ALA A 77 20.34 7.43 1.56
CA ALA A 77 21.31 7.29 0.48
C ALA A 77 20.71 6.73 -0.83
N ARG A 78 19.49 6.16 -0.81
CA ARG A 78 18.85 5.52 -1.98
C ARG A 78 17.82 6.41 -2.68
N GLY A 79 17.53 7.58 -2.11
CA GLY A 79 16.43 8.43 -2.57
C GLY A 79 15.07 7.80 -2.20
N PRO A 80 14.02 8.02 -3.01
CA PRO A 80 12.68 7.53 -2.71
C PRO A 80 12.61 6.00 -2.60
N GLU A 81 11.93 5.51 -1.57
CA GLU A 81 11.86 4.10 -1.21
C GLU A 81 10.43 3.65 -0.87
N LEU A 82 10.15 2.37 -1.13
CA LEU A 82 9.01 1.65 -0.58
C LEU A 82 9.51 0.49 0.25
N ARG A 83 8.98 0.33 1.47
CA ARG A 83 9.28 -0.82 2.33
C ARG A 83 8.02 -1.45 2.90
N LEU A 84 8.19 -2.65 3.41
CA LEU A 84 7.18 -3.47 4.05
C LEU A 84 7.53 -3.63 5.52
N PHE A 85 6.62 -3.21 6.40
CA PHE A 85 6.73 -3.45 7.84
C PHE A 85 5.69 -4.47 8.26
N GLU A 86 6.13 -5.71 8.48
CA GLU A 86 5.28 -6.80 8.96
C GLU A 86 5.05 -6.68 10.46
N THR A 87 3.78 -6.64 10.85
CA THR A 87 3.36 -6.52 12.24
C THR A 87 3.28 -7.89 12.90
N PRO A 88 3.48 -7.99 14.22
CA PRO A 88 3.28 -9.25 14.96
C PRO A 88 1.85 -9.81 14.85
N SER A 89 0.87 -8.96 14.52
CA SER A 89 -0.52 -9.34 14.24
C SER A 89 -0.74 -9.97 12.86
N GLY A 90 0.32 -10.19 12.07
CA GLY A 90 0.22 -10.82 10.75
C GLY A 90 -0.30 -9.91 9.65
N SER A 91 -0.22 -8.59 9.83
CA SER A 91 -0.55 -7.60 8.78
C SER A 91 0.72 -6.92 8.28
N THR A 92 0.70 -6.38 7.07
CA THR A 92 1.79 -5.58 6.52
C THR A 92 1.40 -4.12 6.49
N ILE A 93 2.29 -3.24 6.93
CA ILE A 93 2.20 -1.81 6.66
C ILE A 93 3.17 -1.52 5.51
N VAL A 94 2.61 -1.16 4.36
CA VAL A 94 3.34 -0.62 3.22
C VAL A 94 3.69 0.81 3.57
N GLN A 95 4.98 1.15 3.59
CA GLN A 95 5.45 2.47 3.97
C GLN A 95 6.22 3.08 2.80
N LEU A 96 5.92 4.34 2.51
CA LEU A 96 6.55 5.10 1.45
C LEU A 96 7.45 6.19 2.05
N ASP A 97 8.65 6.32 1.50
CA ASP A 97 9.52 7.48 1.60
C ASP A 97 9.58 8.07 0.18
N ARG A 98 8.79 9.11 -0.07
CA ARG A 98 8.56 9.62 -1.41
C ARG A 98 9.60 10.66 -1.81
N ASP A 99 10.13 11.43 -0.85
CA ASP A 99 11.14 12.45 -1.11
C ASP A 99 12.59 11.98 -0.87
N GLY A 100 12.77 10.79 -0.28
CA GLY A 100 14.05 10.13 -0.08
C GLY A 100 14.80 10.61 1.16
N ASP A 101 14.12 11.21 2.14
CA ASP A 101 14.72 11.73 3.36
C ASP A 101 14.92 10.66 4.46
N GLY A 102 14.45 9.43 4.23
CA GLY A 102 14.49 8.31 5.15
C GLY A 102 13.32 8.26 6.14
N THR A 103 12.34 9.15 6.00
CA THR A 103 11.14 9.29 6.83
C THR A 103 9.92 8.74 6.08
N ILE A 104 8.86 8.44 6.83
CA ILE A 104 7.61 7.93 6.26
C ILE A 104 6.76 9.11 5.78
N ASP A 105 6.44 9.12 4.50
CA ASP A 105 5.55 10.08 3.83
C ASP A 105 4.12 9.57 3.66
N GLY A 106 3.93 8.25 3.67
CA GLY A 106 2.62 7.62 3.55
C GLY A 106 2.63 6.17 3.95
N GLU A 107 1.48 5.67 4.41
CA GLU A 107 1.32 4.29 4.87
C GLU A 107 0.01 3.69 4.36
N ILE A 108 0.02 2.41 4.01
CA ILE A 108 -1.20 1.63 3.75
C ILE A 108 -1.09 0.33 4.53
N ARG A 109 -2.13 -0.03 5.28
CA ARG A 109 -2.18 -1.35 5.94
C ARG A 109 -2.87 -2.36 5.05
N VAL A 110 -2.21 -3.49 4.85
CA VAL A 110 -2.79 -4.70 4.28
C VAL A 110 -3.06 -5.67 5.42
N ALA A 111 -4.33 -5.82 5.78
CA ALA A 111 -4.76 -6.58 6.94
C ALA A 111 -4.54 -8.09 6.73
N ALA A 112 -4.03 -8.77 7.76
CA ALA A 112 -3.86 -10.23 7.77
C ALA A 112 -3.02 -10.83 6.61
N VAL A 113 -2.18 -10.01 5.96
CA VAL A 113 -1.24 -10.45 4.92
C VAL A 113 0.20 -10.10 5.32
N THR A 114 1.10 -11.07 5.13
CA THR A 114 2.56 -10.95 5.24
C THR A 114 3.19 -11.61 4.01
N GLY A 115 4.48 -11.34 3.76
CA GLY A 115 5.19 -11.92 2.62
C GLY A 115 4.85 -11.25 1.28
N LEU A 116 4.33 -10.02 1.32
CA LEU A 116 4.16 -9.20 0.11
C LEU A 116 5.51 -9.04 -0.61
N THR A 117 5.45 -9.00 -1.92
CA THR A 117 6.59 -8.89 -2.83
C THR A 117 6.38 -7.74 -3.79
N ALA A 118 7.40 -7.35 -4.55
CA ALA A 118 7.25 -6.34 -5.60
C ALA A 118 6.18 -6.71 -6.65
N GLY A 119 5.85 -8.00 -6.81
CA GLY A 119 4.82 -8.46 -7.75
C GLY A 119 3.39 -8.15 -7.34
N ASP A 120 3.17 -7.79 -6.07
CA ASP A 120 1.84 -7.43 -5.55
C ASP A 120 1.50 -5.95 -5.79
N PHE A 121 2.43 -5.21 -6.40
CA PHE A 121 2.32 -3.77 -6.60
C PHE A 121 2.46 -3.38 -8.07
N VAL A 122 1.70 -2.36 -8.47
CA VAL A 122 1.99 -1.57 -9.67
C VAL A 122 2.68 -0.29 -9.22
N LEU A 123 3.92 -0.09 -9.70
CA LEU A 123 4.87 0.93 -9.25
C LEU A 123 5.37 1.75 -10.45
#